data_AF-A0A6B3GXU8-F1
#
_entry.id   AF-A0A6B3GXU8-F1
#
_cell.length_a   1.000
_cell.length_b   1.000
_cell.length_c   1.000
_cell.angle_alpha   90.00
_cell.angle_beta   90.00
_cell.angle_gamma   90.00
#
_symmetry.space_group_name_H-M   'P 1'
#
loop_
_entity.id
_entity.type
_entity.pdbx_description
1 polymer ?
#
loop_
_entity_poly.entity_id
_entity_poly.type
_entity_poly.pdbx_seq_one_letter_code
_entity_poly.pdbx_strand_id
1 'polypeptide(L)'
;PHMIALRRFGLEIAATEGLYHAQVDRTVAPDRPIVLTERGDTVTENALLAAARHDGTTVIRNASSNYMVQDLCFFLEALGVRVDGVGTTTLTVHGVPQIDVDVDYSPSEDPVEAMSLL
;
A
#
# COMPACT_ATOMS: atom_id res chain seq x y z
N PRO A 1 1.41 -13.54 -2.38
CA PRO A 1 2.11 -12.23 -2.47
C PRO A 1 1.68 -11.25 -1.36
N HIS A 2 0.40 -10.89 -1.25
CA HIS A 2 -0.12 -9.97 -0.21
C HIS A 2 0.20 -10.42 1.22
N MET A 3 -0.06 -11.69 1.55
CA MET A 3 0.20 -12.22 2.89
C MET A 3 1.67 -12.09 3.28
N ILE A 4 2.60 -12.24 2.32
CA ILE A 4 4.04 -12.13 2.57
C ILE A 4 4.42 -10.69 2.92
N ALA A 5 3.89 -9.72 2.17
CA ALA A 5 4.10 -8.31 2.45
C ALA A 5 3.48 -7.89 3.80
N LEU A 6 2.22 -8.28 4.04
CA LEU A 6 1.48 -7.89 5.24
C LEU A 6 1.95 -8.57 6.52
N ARG A 7 2.56 -9.77 6.45
CA ARG A 7 3.23 -10.42 7.60
C ARG A 7 4.30 -9.53 8.23
N ARG A 8 4.92 -8.63 7.45
CA ARG A 8 5.92 -7.67 7.94
C ARG A 8 5.31 -6.62 8.88
N PHE A 9 4.00 -6.47 8.86
CA PHE A 9 3.19 -5.64 9.76
C PHE A 9 2.42 -6.48 10.80
N GLY A 10 2.84 -7.73 11.03
CA GLY A 10 2.23 -8.61 12.03
C GLY A 10 0.98 -9.36 11.59
N LEU A 11 0.62 -9.35 10.31
CA LEU A 11 -0.52 -10.12 9.81
C LEU A 11 -0.22 -11.62 9.84
N GLU A 12 -1.02 -12.36 10.58
CA GLU A 12 -1.15 -13.81 10.50
C GLU A 12 -2.48 -14.17 9.84
N ILE A 13 -2.48 -15.18 8.97
CA ILE A 13 -3.70 -15.68 8.34
C ILE A 13 -3.76 -17.19 8.47
N ALA A 14 -4.88 -17.68 9.02
CA ALA A 14 -5.26 -19.08 8.99
C ALA A 14 -6.34 -19.28 7.92
N ALA A 15 -6.08 -20.17 6.96
CA ALA A 15 -7.09 -20.59 5.99
C ALA A 15 -7.91 -21.73 6.60
N THR A 16 -9.22 -21.52 6.74
CA THR A 16 -10.19 -22.53 7.20
C THR A 16 -11.11 -22.90 6.03
N GLU A 17 -12.15 -23.70 6.27
CA GLU A 17 -13.09 -24.15 5.24
C GLU A 17 -13.88 -22.97 4.62
N GLY A 18 -13.34 -22.39 3.55
CA GLY A 18 -13.97 -21.33 2.75
C GLY A 18 -13.71 -19.90 3.22
N LEU A 19 -12.94 -19.70 4.29
CA LEU A 19 -12.70 -18.38 4.90
C LEU A 19 -11.22 -18.19 5.25
N TYR A 20 -10.79 -16.93 5.27
CA TYR A 20 -9.51 -16.52 5.81
C TYR A 20 -9.71 -15.82 7.14
N HIS A 21 -9.15 -16.38 8.21
CA HIS A 21 -9.07 -15.71 9.50
C HIS A 21 -7.78 -14.91 9.56
N ALA A 22 -7.91 -13.58 9.55
CA ALA A 22 -6.79 -12.64 9.64
C ALA A 22 -6.68 -12.07 11.07
N GLN A 23 -5.50 -12.14 11.65
CA GLN A 23 -5.16 -11.51 12.93
C GLN A 23 -3.89 -10.68 12.77
N VAL A 24 -3.80 -9.56 13.49
CA VAL A 24 -2.65 -8.65 13.41
C VAL A 24 -2.06 -8.46 14.79
N ASP A 25 -0.79 -8.83 14.94
CA ASP A 25 0.02 -8.43 16.08
C ASP A 25 0.55 -7.01 15.86
N ARG A 26 -0.03 -6.05 16.59
CA ARG A 26 0.32 -4.62 16.48
C ARG A 26 1.69 -4.28 17.06
N THR A 27 2.35 -5.21 17.75
CA THR A 27 3.72 -5.02 18.25
C THR A 27 4.76 -5.27 17.16
N VAL A 28 4.37 -5.92 16.07
CA VAL A 28 5.26 -6.20 14.93
C VAL A 28 5.34 -4.96 14.03
N ALA A 29 6.55 -4.44 13.91
CA ALA A 29 6.89 -3.36 12.99
C ALA A 29 7.90 -3.86 11.94
N PRO A 30 7.83 -3.40 10.68
CA PRO A 30 8.82 -3.71 9.68
C PRO A 30 10.19 -3.10 10.04
N ASP A 31 11.17 -3.97 10.36
CA ASP A 31 12.56 -3.61 10.69
C ASP A 31 13.48 -3.41 9.47
N ARG A 32 12.99 -3.75 8.27
CA ARG A 32 13.77 -3.79 7.03
C ARG A 32 12.87 -3.50 5.83
N PRO A 33 13.44 -3.15 4.67
CA PRO A 33 12.67 -2.96 3.44
C PRO A 33 11.83 -4.20 3.08
N ILE A 34 10.56 -3.97 2.75
CA ILE A 34 9.64 -4.99 2.27
C ILE A 34 9.86 -5.16 0.77
N VAL A 35 10.43 -6.29 0.35
CA VAL A 35 10.63 -6.59 -1.07
C VAL A 35 9.44 -7.40 -1.58
N LEU A 36 8.69 -6.84 -2.51
CA LEU A 36 7.57 -7.54 -3.14
C LEU A 36 8.10 -8.62 -4.09
N THR A 37 7.63 -9.86 -3.93
CA THR A 37 8.06 -11.01 -4.73
C THR A 37 7.63 -10.91 -6.19
N GLU A 38 6.53 -10.20 -6.43
CA GLU A 38 5.99 -9.90 -7.76
C GLU A 38 5.68 -8.41 -7.84
N ARG A 39 5.76 -7.85 -9.04
CA ARG A 39 5.34 -6.47 -9.29
C ARG A 39 3.86 -6.44 -9.64
N GLY A 40 3.02 -6.61 -8.63
CA GLY A 40 1.56 -6.51 -8.76
C GLY A 40 1.04 -5.19 -8.21
N ASP A 41 0.00 -4.65 -8.85
CA ASP A 41 -0.64 -3.40 -8.45
C ASP A 41 -1.29 -3.56 -7.07
N THR A 42 -2.18 -4.54 -6.94
CA THR A 42 -2.95 -4.79 -5.70
C THR A 42 -2.09 -5.20 -4.49
N VAL A 43 -0.96 -5.87 -4.71
CA VAL A 43 -0.02 -6.19 -3.61
C VAL A 43 0.73 -4.94 -3.15
N THR A 44 1.06 -4.04 -4.08
CA THR A 44 1.69 -2.76 -3.77
C THR A 44 0.72 -1.87 -3.00
N GLU A 45 -0.54 -1.79 -3.45
CA GLU A 45 -1.61 -1.03 -2.79
C GLU A 45 -1.87 -1.50 -1.36
N ASN A 46 -2.00 -2.82 -1.14
CA ASN A 46 -2.17 -3.35 0.22
C ASN A 46 -0.98 -3.05 1.13
N ALA A 47 0.25 -3.13 0.60
CA ALA A 47 1.44 -2.78 1.37
C ALA A 47 1.50 -1.27 1.69
N LEU A 48 1.09 -0.41 0.75
CA LEU A 48 0.96 1.03 0.95
C LEU A 48 -0.07 1.37 2.03
N LEU A 49 -1.25 0.77 1.99
CA LEU A 49 -2.31 0.98 2.99
C LEU A 49 -1.85 0.55 4.39
N ALA A 50 -1.15 -0.58 4.50
CA ALA A 50 -0.58 -1.01 5.77
C ALA A 50 0.53 -0.07 6.26
N ALA A 51 1.41 0.36 5.37
CA ALA A 51 2.48 1.31 5.68
C ALA A 51 1.95 2.68 6.11
N ALA A 52 0.86 3.16 5.50
CA ALA A 52 0.24 4.46 5.77
C ALA A 52 -0.28 4.60 7.20
N ARG A 53 -0.76 3.51 7.82
CA ARG A 53 -1.25 3.47 9.21
C ARG A 53 -0.22 2.99 10.22
N HIS A 54 0.99 2.68 9.77
CA HIS A 54 2.09 2.31 10.64
C HIS A 54 2.81 3.58 11.12
N ASP A 55 2.96 3.73 12.45
CA ASP A 55 3.67 4.87 13.05
C ASP A 55 5.19 4.72 12.87
N GLY A 56 5.68 5.11 11.68
CA GLY A 56 7.08 4.96 11.31
C GLY A 56 7.33 5.03 9.80
N THR A 57 8.59 4.81 9.42
CA THR A 57 9.01 4.79 8.01
C THR A 57 9.11 3.36 7.49
N THR A 58 8.39 3.07 6.41
CA THR A 58 8.44 1.79 5.70
C THR A 58 9.01 1.98 4.31
N VAL A 59 9.98 1.13 3.93
CA VAL A 59 10.50 1.09 2.55
C VAL A 59 9.93 -0.12 1.83
N ILE A 60 9.24 0.10 0.71
CA ILE A 60 8.68 -0.94 -0.16
C ILE A 60 9.52 -0.98 -1.44
N ARG A 61 10.03 -2.16 -1.79
CA ARG A 61 10.86 -2.40 -2.98
C ARG A 61 10.15 -3.31 -3.96
N ASN A 62 10.47 -3.14 -5.25
CA ASN A 62 9.79 -3.80 -6.36
C ASN A 62 8.28 -3.49 -6.39
N ALA A 63 7.93 -2.27 -5.96
CA ALA A 63 6.59 -1.72 -6.07
C ALA A 63 6.17 -1.58 -7.54
N SER A 64 4.88 -1.71 -7.80
CA SER A 64 4.33 -1.34 -9.11
C SER A 64 4.34 0.18 -9.26
N SER A 65 4.74 0.63 -10.46
CA SER A 65 4.77 2.04 -10.85
C SER A 65 3.54 2.43 -11.68
N ASN A 66 2.49 1.60 -11.68
CA ASN A 66 1.29 1.83 -12.48
C ASN A 66 0.48 3.04 -11.99
N TYR A 67 -0.35 3.63 -12.86
CA TYR A 67 -1.02 4.91 -12.57
C TYR A 67 -1.98 4.82 -11.36
N MET A 68 -2.68 3.70 -11.15
CA MET A 68 -3.57 3.48 -10.01
C MET A 68 -2.81 3.45 -8.67
N VAL A 69 -1.60 2.91 -8.67
CA VAL A 69 -0.75 2.89 -7.47
C VAL A 69 -0.27 4.31 -7.15
N GLN A 70 0.04 5.10 -8.17
CA GLN A 70 0.41 6.50 -8.01
C GLN A 70 -0.78 7.32 -7.48
N ASP A 71 -1.98 7.11 -8.03
CA ASP A 71 -3.23 7.74 -7.57
C ASP A 71 -3.48 7.45 -6.08
N LEU A 72 -3.32 6.19 -5.66
CA LEU A 72 -3.42 5.83 -4.24
C LEU A 72 -2.36 6.55 -3.39
N CYS A 73 -1.13 6.74 -3.88
CA CYS A 73 -0.11 7.49 -3.14
C CYS A 73 -0.57 8.94 -2.90
N PHE A 74 -1.07 9.63 -3.94
CA PHE A 74 -1.55 11.01 -3.81
C PHE A 74 -2.78 11.12 -2.91
N PHE A 75 -3.69 10.15 -2.98
CA PHE A 75 -4.81 10.06 -2.04
C PHE A 75 -4.33 9.95 -0.58
N LEU A 76 -3.37 9.06 -0.32
CA LEU A 76 -2.77 8.91 1.02
C LEU A 76 -2.06 10.19 1.48
N GLU A 77 -1.43 10.93 0.55
CA GLU A 77 -0.82 12.23 0.86
C GLU A 77 -1.85 13.28 1.28
N ALA A 78 -3.02 13.31 0.64
CA ALA A 78 -4.14 14.15 1.08
C ALA A 78 -4.61 13.82 2.50
N LEU A 79 -4.48 12.55 2.92
CA LEU A 79 -4.80 12.07 4.26
C LEU A 79 -3.69 12.34 5.30
N GLY A 80 -2.60 13.01 4.92
CA GLY A 80 -1.49 13.38 5.81
C GLY A 80 -0.37 12.35 5.91
N VAL A 81 -0.41 11.29 5.11
CA VAL A 81 0.74 10.36 4.94
C VAL A 81 1.77 11.05 4.04
N ARG A 82 3.05 10.72 4.16
CA ARG A 82 4.05 11.17 3.18
C ARG A 82 4.59 9.98 2.40
N VAL A 83 4.63 10.08 1.07
CA VAL A 83 5.15 9.01 0.20
C VAL A 83 6.24 9.56 -0.71
N ASP A 84 7.49 9.16 -0.48
CA ASP A 84 8.60 9.48 -1.38
C ASP A 84 8.77 8.37 -2.43
N GLY A 85 9.13 8.77 -3.66
CA GLY A 85 9.43 7.83 -4.76
C GLY A 85 8.22 7.39 -5.59
N VAL A 86 7.10 8.10 -5.53
CA VAL A 86 5.88 7.85 -6.33
C VAL A 86 6.24 7.70 -7.81
N GLY A 87 5.67 6.67 -8.47
CA GLY A 87 5.96 6.33 -9.86
C GLY A 87 7.27 5.57 -10.07
N THR A 88 8.04 5.28 -9.02
CA THR A 88 9.23 4.42 -9.08
C THR A 88 8.97 3.03 -8.51
N THR A 89 9.98 2.16 -8.56
CA THR A 89 9.90 0.80 -8.02
C THR A 89 10.25 0.71 -6.53
N THR A 90 10.64 1.83 -5.91
CA THR A 90 10.97 1.92 -4.49
C THR A 90 10.23 3.07 -3.86
N LEU A 91 9.31 2.74 -2.95
CA LEU A 91 8.48 3.70 -2.22
C LEU A 91 8.97 3.79 -0.78
N THR A 92 9.11 5.02 -0.26
CA THR A 92 9.36 5.26 1.16
C THR A 92 8.14 5.94 1.75
N VAL A 93 7.42 5.23 2.61
CA VAL A 93 6.17 5.68 3.23
C VAL A 93 6.47 6.10 4.65
N HIS A 94 6.14 7.33 5.01
CA HIS A 94 6.13 7.80 6.39
C HIS A 94 4.67 7.77 6.85
N GLY A 95 4.31 6.69 7.52
CA GLY A 95 2.95 6.47 7.97
C GLY A 95 2.62 7.28 9.22
N VAL A 96 1.32 7.35 9.51
CA VAL A 96 0.79 8.06 10.68
C VAL A 96 0.00 7.10 11.57
N PRO A 97 0.04 7.28 12.90
CA PRO A 97 -0.68 6.40 13.83
C PRO A 97 -2.20 6.46 13.61
N GLN A 98 -2.71 7.64 13.22
CA GLN A 98 -4.12 7.88 12.97
C GLN A 98 -4.33 8.79 11.76
N ILE A 99 -5.32 8.44 10.94
CA ILE A 99 -5.89 9.25 9.88
C ILE A 99 -7.29 9.63 10.36
N ASP A 100 -7.53 10.93 10.51
CA ASP A 100 -8.77 11.51 11.02
C ASP A 100 -8.96 12.90 10.39
N VAL A 101 -9.12 12.89 9.07
CA VAL A 101 -9.27 14.09 8.25
C VAL A 101 -10.23 13.78 7.12
N ASP A 102 -11.10 14.75 6.83
CA ASP A 102 -11.98 14.70 5.67
C ASP A 102 -11.23 15.24 4.45
N VAL A 103 -11.28 14.50 3.34
CA VAL A 103 -10.67 14.91 2.07
C VAL A 103 -11.70 14.78 0.95
N ASP A 104 -11.69 15.76 0.06
CA ASP A 104 -12.34 15.65 -1.25
C ASP A 104 -11.27 15.21 -2.25
N TYR A 105 -11.45 14.05 -2.88
CA TYR A 105 -10.50 13.46 -3.80
C TYR A 105 -11.23 12.88 -5.02
N SER A 106 -10.75 13.21 -6.20
CA SER A 106 -11.23 12.67 -7.46
C SER A 106 -10.21 11.67 -8.00
N PRO A 107 -10.60 10.40 -8.26
CA PRO A 107 -9.72 9.42 -8.87
C PRO A 107 -9.14 9.89 -10.21
N SER A 108 -7.93 9.45 -10.51
CA SER A 108 -7.31 9.69 -11.82
C SER A 108 -8.15 9.12 -12.97
N GLU A 109 -8.03 9.72 -14.16
CA GLU A 109 -8.63 9.21 -15.40
C GLU A 109 -8.18 7.77 -15.70
N ASP A 110 -9.04 6.98 -16.33
CA ASP A 110 -8.70 5.63 -16.81
C ASP A 110 -8.07 5.71 -18.21
N PRO A 111 -6.76 5.46 -18.38
CA PRO A 111 -6.10 5.47 -19.67
C PRO A 111 -6.59 4.36 -20.60
N VAL A 112 -7.11 3.24 -20.07
CA VAL A 112 -7.66 2.14 -20.89
C VAL A 112 -8.94 2.61 -21.56
N GLU A 113 -9.81 3.29 -20.82
CA GLU A 113 -11.01 3.91 -21.37
C GLU A 113 -10.66 5.04 -22.34
N ALA A 114 -9.76 5.95 -21.95
CA ALA A 114 -9.36 7.08 -22.79
C ALA A 114 -8.77 6.63 -24.15
N MET A 115 -7.95 5.58 -24.15
CA MET A 115 -7.39 5.01 -25.39
C MET A 115 -8.40 4.24 -26.22
N SER A 116 -9.52 3.77 -25.66
CA SER A 116 -10.56 3.05 -26.43
C SER A 116 -11.30 3.96 -27.42
N LEU A 117 -11.20 5.27 -27.25
CA LEU A 117 -11.86 6.30 -28.06
C LEU A 117 -10.93 6.91 -29.13
N LEU A 118 -9.68 6.43 -29.24
CA LEU A 118 -8.69 6.83 -30.24
C LEU A 118 -8.57 5.78 -31.36
#